data_AF-A0A0U1D8F9-F1
#
_entry.id   AF-A0A0U1D8F9-F1
#
_cell.length_a   1.000
_cell.length_b   1.000
_cell.length_c   1.000
_cell.angle_alpha   90.00
_cell.angle_beta   90.00
_cell.angle_gamma   90.00
#
_symmetry.space_group_name_H-M   'P 1'
#
loop_
_entity.id
_entity.type
_entity.pdbx_description
1 polymer ?
#
loop_
_entity_poly.entity_id
_entity_poly.type
_entity_poly.pdbx_seq_one_letter_code
_entity_poly.pdbx_strand_id
1 'polypeptide(L)'
;MTRLFNDPATFTEDMLAGFLDANAHYVTGVPGGVVRATETPSGKVAVVVGGGSGHYPAFCGVVGPGFADGAVVGNIFTSPSTREAASVARAAHGDAGVLLITGNYAGDVMNFGLAVTQLQTEGIDARYLAVTDDIASAPTDDIAKRRGIAGDFTVFRCASAAAEEGRDLDGVEAVARRANDRTRTLGVAFDGCTMPGADRPLFTVDAGTMDLGLGIHGEPGVSSHSMPTAAELAELLVTGVLAEKPAGTGIRIAVILNGLGRTKYEELFVVWKTAAALLAEAGYTVVQPEVGELVTSLDMAGCSLTVMWLDDELERLWTSPADTPAYRKGRMAATDATPRCSETAQATSAQIEQADTNGAAAAHLVAAGISAIAAQMVAAEAELGRIDAVAGDGDHGRGMVKGTGAACAAADSAVFQGGGPEAVLTAAGEAWAAKAGGTSGVLWGAWAGPARWPNAASEPPMPERYPWRCASTPSPT
;
A
#
# COMPACT_ATOMS: atom_id res chain seq x y z
N MET A 1 16.79 1.77 14.15
CA MET A 1 15.77 0.96 14.85
C MET A 1 14.62 1.84 15.32
N THR A 2 13.37 1.42 15.14
CA THR A 2 12.18 2.06 15.74
C THR A 2 12.24 1.97 17.27
N ARG A 3 12.28 3.12 17.97
CA ARG A 3 12.48 3.20 19.42
C ARG A 3 11.22 3.55 20.23
N LEU A 4 10.25 4.19 19.59
CA LEU A 4 9.08 4.76 20.27
C LEU A 4 7.84 3.98 19.84
N PHE A 5 7.41 3.05 20.68
CA PHE A 5 6.17 2.28 20.50
C PHE A 5 5.68 1.80 21.87
N ASN A 6 4.37 1.60 22.02
CA ASN A 6 3.80 0.93 23.19
C ASN A 6 3.82 -0.59 22.96
N ASP A 7 2.96 -1.04 22.05
CA ASP A 7 2.89 -2.42 21.57
C ASP A 7 3.17 -2.43 20.05
N PRO A 8 4.16 -3.21 19.57
CA PRO A 8 4.42 -3.39 18.14
C PRO A 8 3.21 -3.82 17.32
N ALA A 9 2.29 -4.59 17.91
CA ALA A 9 1.10 -5.10 17.25
C ALA A 9 0.08 -3.99 16.95
N THR A 10 0.00 -2.96 17.80
CA THR A 10 -0.93 -1.82 17.68
C THR A 10 -0.25 -0.54 17.21
N PHE A 11 0.99 -0.62 16.72
CA PHE A 11 1.79 0.54 16.36
C PHE A 11 1.11 1.45 15.33
N THR A 12 0.51 0.86 14.29
CA THR A 12 -0.18 1.61 13.23
C THR A 12 -1.40 2.34 13.77
N GLU A 13 -2.16 1.69 14.65
CA GLU A 13 -3.36 2.22 15.28
C GLU A 13 -3.01 3.39 16.20
N ASP A 14 -1.98 3.25 17.04
CA ASP A 14 -1.47 4.33 17.92
C ASP A 14 -0.96 5.52 17.09
N MET A 15 -0.20 5.25 16.03
CA MET A 15 0.32 6.26 15.11
C MET A 15 -0.81 7.02 14.42
N LEU A 16 -1.82 6.31 13.91
CA LEU A 16 -2.95 6.92 13.22
C LEU A 16 -3.80 7.76 14.18
N ALA A 17 -4.03 7.30 15.41
CA ALA A 17 -4.74 8.08 16.43
C ALA A 17 -4.03 9.41 16.74
N GLY A 18 -2.71 9.37 16.93
CA GLY A 18 -1.91 10.60 17.15
C GLY A 18 -1.89 11.52 15.93
N PHE A 19 -1.80 10.96 14.72
CA PHE A 19 -1.85 11.73 13.48
C PHE A 19 -3.20 12.45 13.29
N LEU A 20 -4.31 11.75 13.54
CA LEU A 20 -5.66 12.32 13.42
C LEU A 20 -5.89 13.48 14.40
N ASP A 21 -5.47 13.33 15.66
CA ASP A 21 -5.59 14.39 16.66
C ASP A 21 -4.77 15.63 16.25
N ALA A 22 -3.49 15.43 15.91
CA ALA A 22 -2.60 16.52 15.53
C ALA A 22 -3.03 17.26 14.25
N ASN A 23 -3.78 16.59 13.36
CA ASN A 23 -4.12 17.10 12.03
C ASN A 23 -5.63 17.15 11.78
N ALA A 24 -6.46 17.24 12.82
CA ALA A 24 -7.92 17.22 12.72
C ALA A 24 -8.52 18.36 11.85
N HIS A 25 -7.74 19.41 11.57
CA HIS A 25 -8.12 20.49 10.67
C HIS A 25 -7.90 20.15 9.18
N TYR A 26 -7.04 19.18 8.87
CA TYR A 26 -6.81 18.69 7.50
C TYR A 26 -7.60 17.41 7.22
N VAL A 27 -7.66 16.49 8.19
CA VAL A 27 -8.13 15.13 7.96
C VAL A 27 -9.13 14.67 9.03
N THR A 28 -9.94 13.67 8.66
CA THR A 28 -10.77 12.91 9.58
C THR A 28 -10.62 11.42 9.34
N GLY A 29 -10.78 10.62 10.39
CA GLY A 29 -10.64 9.18 10.34
C GLY A 29 -11.89 8.51 9.79
N VAL A 30 -11.69 7.50 8.95
CA VAL A 30 -12.75 6.60 8.45
C VAL A 30 -12.27 5.16 8.58
N PRO A 31 -13.15 4.14 8.57
CA PRO A 31 -12.69 2.76 8.64
C PRO A 31 -11.67 2.47 7.54
N GLY A 32 -10.45 2.09 7.92
CA GLY A 32 -9.35 1.77 7.00
C GLY A 32 -8.41 2.91 6.62
N GLY A 33 -8.63 4.15 7.09
CA GLY A 33 -7.73 5.25 6.76
C GLY A 33 -8.25 6.63 7.09
N VAL A 34 -7.90 7.61 6.26
CA VAL A 34 -8.26 9.01 6.45
C VAL A 34 -8.81 9.63 5.17
N VAL A 35 -9.65 10.65 5.32
CA VAL A 35 -10.10 11.53 4.24
C VAL A 35 -9.93 12.98 4.66
N ARG A 36 -10.06 13.92 3.72
CA ARG A 36 -10.10 15.35 4.05
C ARG A 36 -11.17 15.66 5.10
N ALA A 37 -10.85 16.55 6.03
CA ALA A 37 -11.79 17.06 7.03
C ALA A 37 -12.93 17.87 6.40
N THR A 38 -12.81 18.25 5.14
CA THR A 38 -13.86 18.88 4.34
C THR A 38 -14.46 17.91 3.34
N GLU A 39 -15.67 18.20 2.90
CA GLU A 39 -16.31 17.46 1.82
C GLU A 39 -15.55 17.63 0.51
N THR A 40 -15.61 16.61 -0.34
CA THR A 40 -15.09 16.68 -1.72
C THR A 40 -15.99 17.63 -2.51
N PRO A 41 -15.44 18.67 -3.17
CA PRO A 41 -16.25 19.61 -3.95
C PRO A 41 -17.11 18.90 -5.00
N SER A 42 -18.35 19.37 -5.19
CA SER A 42 -19.23 18.83 -6.25
C SER A 42 -18.59 18.99 -7.64
N GLY A 43 -18.71 17.95 -8.45
CA GLY A 43 -18.08 17.84 -9.77
C GLY A 43 -16.59 17.47 -9.74
N LYS A 44 -15.97 17.32 -8.55
CA LYS A 44 -14.56 16.97 -8.42
C LYS A 44 -14.39 15.46 -8.25
N VAL A 45 -13.56 14.86 -9.10
CA VAL A 45 -13.10 13.47 -8.93
C VAL A 45 -12.32 13.35 -7.61
N ALA A 46 -12.62 12.32 -6.81
CA ALA A 46 -11.83 12.03 -5.62
C ALA A 46 -10.56 11.25 -6.00
N VAL A 47 -9.39 11.69 -5.54
CA VAL A 47 -8.14 10.92 -5.67
C VAL A 47 -7.77 10.31 -4.33
N VAL A 48 -7.78 8.99 -4.26
CA VAL A 48 -7.42 8.23 -3.05
C VAL A 48 -6.11 7.50 -3.27
N VAL A 49 -5.16 7.72 -2.38
CA VAL A 49 -3.85 7.05 -2.38
C VAL A 49 -3.80 6.02 -1.26
N GLY A 50 -2.75 5.21 -1.16
CA GLY A 50 -2.62 4.31 -0.01
C GLY A 50 -1.71 3.13 -0.24
N GLY A 51 -1.65 2.28 0.78
CA GLY A 51 -0.82 1.09 0.83
C GLY A 51 -0.47 0.74 2.27
N GLY A 52 0.56 -0.08 2.43
CA GLY A 52 1.15 -0.35 3.75
C GLY A 52 1.66 0.93 4.43
N SER A 53 1.63 0.95 5.75
CA SER A 53 2.23 2.03 6.54
C SER A 53 3.76 1.89 6.61
N GLY A 54 4.44 2.96 7.01
CA GLY A 54 5.90 2.98 7.15
C GLY A 54 6.60 3.91 6.16
N HIS A 55 5.84 4.57 5.29
CA HIS A 55 6.39 5.44 4.23
C HIS A 55 6.14 6.94 4.46
N TYR A 56 5.74 7.34 5.68
CA TYR A 56 5.31 8.71 5.99
C TYR A 56 6.34 9.75 5.51
N PRO A 57 5.94 10.82 4.79
CA PRO A 57 4.58 11.33 4.55
C PRO A 57 3.62 10.47 3.71
N ALA A 58 4.17 9.60 2.87
CA ALA A 58 3.53 8.44 2.26
C ALA A 58 2.62 7.65 3.24
N PHE A 59 1.29 7.64 3.27
CA PHE A 59 0.29 8.23 2.38
C PHE A 59 -0.61 9.26 3.08
N CYS A 60 -0.88 9.10 4.38
CA CYS A 60 -1.83 9.96 5.09
C CYS A 60 -1.36 11.42 5.24
N GLY A 61 -0.05 11.67 5.23
CA GLY A 61 0.52 13.02 5.34
C GLY A 61 0.25 13.91 4.12
N VAL A 62 -0.12 13.33 2.98
CA VAL A 62 -0.43 14.04 1.72
C VAL A 62 -1.93 14.19 1.46
N VAL A 63 -2.78 13.91 2.44
CA VAL A 63 -4.23 14.16 2.33
C VAL A 63 -4.52 15.61 2.68
N GLY A 64 -5.05 16.35 1.72
CA GLY A 64 -5.36 17.76 1.86
C GLY A 64 -5.58 18.45 0.49
N PRO A 65 -6.10 19.68 0.49
CA PRO A 65 -6.33 20.46 -0.73
C PRO A 65 -5.09 20.54 -1.65
N GLY A 66 -5.29 20.38 -2.96
CA GLY A 66 -4.18 20.39 -3.94
C GLY A 66 -3.44 19.05 -4.07
N PHE A 67 -3.75 18.06 -3.22
CA PHE A 67 -3.16 16.72 -3.23
C PHE A 67 -4.27 15.67 -2.99
N ALA A 68 -4.09 14.64 -2.16
CA ALA A 68 -5.04 13.54 -2.07
C ALA A 68 -6.34 13.91 -1.34
N ASP A 69 -7.45 13.29 -1.69
CA ASP A 69 -8.76 13.39 -1.03
C ASP A 69 -8.91 12.39 0.11
N GLY A 70 -8.19 11.27 0.04
CA GLY A 70 -8.06 10.30 1.11
C GLY A 70 -6.83 9.41 0.97
N ALA A 71 -6.50 8.71 2.06
CA ALA A 71 -5.44 7.73 2.09
C ALA A 71 -5.90 6.47 2.83
N VAL A 72 -5.75 5.32 2.19
CA VAL A 72 -5.91 4.01 2.84
C VAL A 72 -4.64 3.71 3.63
N VAL A 73 -4.79 3.37 4.91
CA VAL A 73 -3.67 3.17 5.84
C VAL A 73 -3.64 1.71 6.27
N GLY A 74 -2.79 0.92 5.61
CA GLY A 74 -2.54 -0.48 5.95
C GLY A 74 -1.62 -0.64 7.15
N ASN A 75 -1.36 -1.89 7.55
CA ASN A 75 -0.33 -2.21 8.55
C ASN A 75 1.07 -1.87 8.02
N ILE A 76 2.08 -1.84 8.90
CA ILE A 76 3.47 -1.58 8.47
C ILE A 76 3.87 -2.57 7.37
N PHE A 77 4.19 -2.04 6.19
CA PHE A 77 4.58 -2.75 4.96
C PHE A 77 3.56 -3.75 4.40
N THR A 78 2.38 -3.87 5.00
CA THR A 78 1.33 -4.77 4.52
C THR A 78 0.22 -3.98 3.82
N SER A 79 -0.10 -4.34 2.58
CA SER A 79 -1.26 -3.80 1.86
C SER A 79 -2.53 -3.82 2.74
N PRO A 80 -3.32 -2.74 2.78
CA PRO A 80 -4.62 -2.73 3.45
C PRO A 80 -5.59 -3.71 2.77
N SER A 81 -6.65 -4.07 3.48
CA SER A 81 -7.67 -4.96 2.95
C SER A 81 -8.57 -4.27 1.91
N THR A 82 -9.18 -5.08 1.05
CA THR A 82 -10.21 -4.65 0.09
C THR A 82 -11.30 -3.78 0.74
N ARG A 83 -11.78 -4.18 1.93
CA ARG A 83 -12.84 -3.48 2.66
C ARG A 83 -12.39 -2.09 3.13
N GLU A 84 -11.15 -1.98 3.60
CA GLU A 84 -10.56 -0.71 4.04
C GLU A 84 -10.41 0.25 2.85
N ALA A 85 -9.89 -0.25 1.72
CA ALA A 85 -9.77 0.56 0.50
C ALA A 85 -11.13 1.04 -0.02
N ALA A 86 -12.14 0.15 -0.10
CA ALA A 86 -13.49 0.53 -0.52
C ALA A 86 -14.14 1.53 0.46
N SER A 87 -13.91 1.37 1.76
CA SER A 87 -14.44 2.27 2.80
C SER A 87 -13.88 3.69 2.66
N VAL A 88 -12.58 3.84 2.52
CA VAL A 88 -11.93 5.15 2.33
C VAL A 88 -12.36 5.79 1.01
N ALA A 89 -12.39 5.02 -0.09
CA ALA A 89 -12.83 5.51 -1.38
C ALA A 89 -14.29 5.97 -1.37
N ARG A 90 -15.19 5.20 -0.75
CA ARG A 90 -16.60 5.59 -0.58
C ARG A 90 -16.73 6.86 0.26
N ALA A 91 -15.93 6.99 1.31
CA ALA A 91 -15.92 8.20 2.12
C ALA A 91 -15.39 9.41 1.33
N ALA A 92 -14.30 9.26 0.57
CA ALA A 92 -13.71 10.34 -0.20
C ALA A 92 -14.57 10.75 -1.42
N HIS A 93 -15.35 9.81 -1.97
CA HIS A 93 -16.19 10.03 -3.14
C HIS A 93 -17.23 11.13 -2.92
N GLY A 94 -17.31 12.06 -3.89
CA GLY A 94 -18.38 13.05 -4.01
C GLY A 94 -19.46 12.56 -4.98
N ASP A 95 -19.54 13.18 -6.15
CA ASP A 95 -20.52 12.89 -7.22
C ASP A 95 -19.87 12.65 -8.60
N ALA A 96 -18.54 12.71 -8.70
CA ALA A 96 -17.79 12.65 -9.96
C ALA A 96 -16.84 11.45 -10.10
N GLY A 97 -17.02 10.41 -9.28
CA GLY A 97 -16.19 9.20 -9.31
C GLY A 97 -14.91 9.28 -8.48
N VAL A 98 -14.15 8.19 -8.47
CA VAL A 98 -12.96 8.02 -7.63
C VAL A 98 -11.83 7.29 -8.38
N LEU A 99 -10.62 7.84 -8.29
CA LEU A 99 -9.40 7.19 -8.75
C LEU A 99 -8.56 6.75 -7.55
N LEU A 100 -8.34 5.45 -7.43
CA LEU A 100 -7.43 4.86 -6.45
C LEU A 100 -6.04 4.68 -7.08
N ILE A 101 -4.98 5.13 -6.39
CA ILE A 101 -3.60 5.03 -6.88
C ILE A 101 -2.68 4.48 -5.79
N THR A 102 -1.85 3.49 -6.11
CA THR A 102 -0.84 2.92 -5.20
C THR A 102 0.46 2.66 -5.96
N GLY A 103 1.52 2.33 -5.24
CA GLY A 103 2.67 1.64 -5.84
C GLY A 103 2.26 0.25 -6.37
N ASN A 104 3.02 -0.28 -7.33
CA ASN A 104 2.73 -1.58 -7.93
C ASN A 104 3.30 -2.74 -7.11
N TYR A 105 2.57 -3.09 -6.06
CA TYR A 105 2.81 -4.25 -5.21
C TYR A 105 1.66 -5.23 -5.32
N ALA A 106 1.96 -6.53 -5.30
CA ALA A 106 0.96 -7.57 -5.56
C ALA A 106 -0.25 -7.48 -4.60
N GLY A 107 0.02 -7.25 -3.31
CA GLY A 107 -1.02 -7.05 -2.30
C GLY A 107 -1.92 -5.86 -2.61
N ASP A 108 -1.33 -4.71 -2.93
CA ASP A 108 -2.08 -3.48 -3.24
C ASP A 108 -2.89 -3.65 -4.52
N VAL A 109 -2.28 -4.15 -5.60
CA VAL A 109 -2.96 -4.38 -6.89
C VAL A 109 -4.19 -5.28 -6.72
N MET A 110 -4.07 -6.35 -5.94
CA MET A 110 -5.19 -7.24 -5.66
C MET A 110 -6.27 -6.58 -4.80
N ASN A 111 -5.90 -6.01 -3.65
CA ASN A 111 -6.88 -5.44 -2.71
C ASN A 111 -7.61 -4.21 -3.28
N PHE A 112 -6.88 -3.29 -3.91
CA PHE A 112 -7.47 -2.09 -4.49
C PHE A 112 -8.26 -2.39 -5.78
N GLY A 113 -7.81 -3.36 -6.59
CA GLY A 113 -8.57 -3.82 -7.75
C GLY A 113 -9.91 -4.47 -7.37
N LEU A 114 -9.92 -5.28 -6.30
CA LEU A 114 -11.16 -5.82 -5.74
C LEU A 114 -12.04 -4.72 -5.12
N ALA A 115 -11.44 -3.71 -4.48
CA ALA A 115 -12.18 -2.58 -3.94
C ALA A 115 -12.88 -1.78 -5.05
N VAL A 116 -12.22 -1.56 -6.19
CA VAL A 116 -12.83 -0.97 -7.39
C VAL A 116 -14.03 -1.79 -7.86
N THR A 117 -13.88 -3.12 -7.96
CA THR A 117 -14.97 -4.00 -8.39
C THR A 117 -16.17 -3.90 -7.44
N GLN A 118 -15.91 -3.82 -6.13
CA GLN A 118 -16.94 -3.62 -5.12
C GLN A 118 -17.65 -2.26 -5.31
N LEU A 119 -16.90 -1.17 -5.40
CA LEU A 119 -17.44 0.19 -5.56
C LEU A 119 -18.29 0.33 -6.83
N GLN A 120 -17.86 -0.28 -7.94
CA GLN A 120 -18.61 -0.30 -9.19
C GLN A 120 -19.95 -1.04 -9.05
N THR A 121 -19.98 -2.12 -8.26
CA THR A 121 -21.22 -2.85 -7.95
C THR A 121 -22.18 -1.99 -7.10
N GLU A 122 -21.63 -1.07 -6.29
CA GLU A 122 -22.38 -0.09 -5.50
C GLU A 122 -22.82 1.14 -6.34
N GLY A 123 -22.47 1.21 -7.63
CA GLY A 123 -22.83 2.30 -8.53
C GLY A 123 -21.88 3.49 -8.52
N ILE A 124 -20.69 3.36 -7.91
CA ILE A 124 -19.64 4.39 -7.92
C ILE A 124 -18.69 4.13 -9.10
N ASP A 125 -18.50 5.13 -9.97
CA ASP A 125 -17.48 5.06 -11.03
C ASP A 125 -16.09 5.14 -10.39
N ALA A 126 -15.48 3.97 -10.20
CA ALA A 126 -14.19 3.78 -9.54
C ALA A 126 -13.17 3.20 -10.51
N ARG A 127 -11.92 3.68 -10.43
CA ARG A 127 -10.79 3.20 -11.24
C ARG A 127 -9.54 3.02 -10.39
N TYR A 128 -8.61 2.21 -10.88
CA TYR A 128 -7.35 1.92 -10.21
C TYR A 128 -6.15 2.11 -11.14
N LEU A 129 -5.07 2.69 -10.60
CA LEU A 129 -3.78 2.83 -11.25
C LEU A 129 -2.65 2.39 -10.31
N ALA A 130 -1.81 1.48 -10.77
CA ALA A 130 -0.56 1.12 -10.12
C ALA A 130 0.61 1.90 -10.75
N VAL A 131 1.45 2.50 -9.91
CA VAL A 131 2.65 3.25 -10.34
C VAL A 131 3.84 2.31 -10.49
N THR A 132 4.64 2.52 -11.54
CA THR A 132 5.66 1.57 -12.03
C THR A 132 6.98 2.26 -12.34
N ASP A 133 7.43 3.15 -11.45
CA ASP A 133 8.57 4.05 -11.69
C ASP A 133 9.95 3.45 -11.38
N ASP A 134 10.03 2.37 -10.58
CA ASP A 134 11.30 1.77 -10.14
C ASP A 134 12.01 1.03 -11.29
N ILE A 135 13.04 1.66 -11.85
CA ILE A 135 13.79 1.10 -12.98
C ILE A 135 14.62 -0.12 -12.63
N ALA A 136 14.95 -0.32 -11.34
CA ALA A 136 15.78 -1.45 -10.93
C ALA A 136 14.96 -2.74 -10.80
N SER A 137 13.66 -2.65 -10.54
CA SER A 137 12.82 -3.80 -10.21
C SER A 137 12.46 -4.70 -11.40
N ALA A 138 12.40 -4.16 -12.62
CA ALA A 138 12.16 -4.92 -13.84
C ALA A 138 12.68 -4.17 -15.09
N PRO A 139 13.09 -4.90 -16.16
CA PRO A 139 13.58 -4.28 -17.38
C PRO A 139 12.49 -3.50 -18.12
N THR A 140 12.89 -2.63 -19.06
CA THR A 140 11.98 -1.76 -19.83
C THR A 140 10.93 -2.53 -20.64
N ASP A 141 11.23 -3.76 -21.06
CA ASP A 141 10.27 -4.61 -21.78
C ASP A 141 9.14 -5.15 -20.87
N ASP A 142 9.29 -5.02 -19.55
CA ASP A 142 8.39 -5.54 -18.51
C ASP A 142 7.99 -4.42 -17.50
N ILE A 143 7.80 -3.17 -17.97
CA ILE A 143 7.45 -2.01 -17.10
C ILE A 143 6.26 -2.31 -16.17
N ALA A 144 5.26 -3.06 -16.62
CA ALA A 144 4.09 -3.42 -15.80
C ALA A 144 4.43 -4.25 -14.55
N LYS A 145 5.63 -4.84 -14.46
CA LYS A 145 6.12 -5.57 -13.29
C LYS A 145 6.96 -4.69 -12.35
N ARG A 146 7.28 -3.45 -12.73
CA ARG A 146 8.10 -2.57 -11.90
C ARG A 146 7.35 -2.17 -10.65
N ARG A 147 8.05 -2.09 -9.52
CA ARG A 147 7.54 -1.53 -8.28
C ARG A 147 7.20 -0.05 -8.46
N GLY A 148 6.28 0.44 -7.63
CA GLY A 148 6.07 1.88 -7.43
C GLY A 148 6.78 2.32 -6.15
N ILE A 149 7.64 3.32 -6.23
CA ILE A 149 8.44 3.82 -5.10
C ILE A 149 8.27 5.34 -4.95
N ALA A 150 9.34 6.13 -4.82
CA ALA A 150 9.23 7.58 -4.62
C ALA A 150 8.53 8.33 -5.78
N GLY A 151 8.47 7.74 -6.99
CA GLY A 151 7.73 8.31 -8.13
C GLY A 151 6.22 8.31 -7.96
N ASP A 152 5.68 7.50 -7.05
CA ASP A 152 4.30 7.57 -6.58
C ASP A 152 3.89 9.01 -6.30
N PHE A 153 4.75 9.75 -5.60
CA PHE A 153 4.50 11.13 -5.20
C PHE A 153 4.24 12.05 -6.40
N THR A 154 4.96 11.86 -7.52
CA THR A 154 4.76 12.67 -8.74
C THR A 154 3.42 12.36 -9.41
N VAL A 155 3.03 11.07 -9.45
CA VAL A 155 1.80 10.61 -10.07
C VAL A 155 0.59 11.05 -9.26
N PHE A 156 0.63 10.84 -7.94
CA PHE A 156 -0.41 11.29 -7.01
C PHE A 156 -0.60 12.81 -7.15
N ARG A 157 0.51 13.56 -7.14
CA ARG A 157 0.48 15.03 -7.23
C ARG A 157 -0.17 15.52 -8.52
N CYS A 158 0.15 14.92 -9.66
CA CYS A 158 -0.42 15.30 -10.95
C CYS A 158 -1.90 14.92 -11.08
N ALA A 159 -2.27 13.71 -10.66
CA ALA A 159 -3.65 13.24 -10.67
C ALA A 159 -4.54 14.11 -9.77
N SER A 160 -4.09 14.39 -8.55
CA SER A 160 -4.77 15.27 -7.61
C SER A 160 -4.95 16.69 -8.14
N ALA A 161 -3.92 17.30 -8.73
CA ALA A 161 -4.10 18.64 -9.31
C ALA A 161 -5.02 18.64 -10.52
N ALA A 162 -5.02 17.58 -11.33
CA ALA A 162 -5.96 17.44 -12.43
C ALA A 162 -7.41 17.36 -11.91
N ALA A 163 -7.63 16.66 -10.80
CA ALA A 163 -8.92 16.64 -10.13
C ALA A 163 -9.30 18.01 -9.55
N GLU A 164 -8.37 18.74 -8.94
CA GLU A 164 -8.60 20.12 -8.44
C GLU A 164 -8.90 21.12 -9.58
N GLU A 165 -8.41 20.87 -10.80
CA GLU A 165 -8.81 21.63 -12.00
C GLU A 165 -10.25 21.31 -12.47
N GLY A 166 -10.96 20.39 -11.80
CA GLY A 166 -12.35 20.02 -12.12
C GLY A 166 -12.48 19.09 -13.32
N ARG A 167 -11.43 18.32 -13.65
CA ARG A 167 -11.50 17.33 -14.72
C ARG A 167 -12.39 16.16 -14.33
N ASP A 168 -12.99 15.55 -15.35
CA ASP A 168 -13.69 14.28 -15.21
C ASP A 168 -12.72 13.12 -14.97
N LEU A 169 -13.29 11.96 -14.62
CA LEU A 169 -12.50 10.78 -14.24
C LEU A 169 -11.58 10.29 -15.37
N ASP A 170 -12.04 10.37 -16.63
CA ASP A 170 -11.22 10.08 -17.81
C ASP A 170 -10.01 11.01 -17.90
N GLY A 171 -10.21 12.32 -17.72
CA GLY A 171 -9.15 13.31 -17.77
C GLY A 171 -8.13 13.15 -16.63
N VAL A 172 -8.60 12.83 -15.41
CA VAL A 172 -7.73 12.58 -14.25
C VAL A 172 -6.91 11.31 -14.44
N GLU A 173 -7.53 10.22 -14.87
CA GLU A 173 -6.81 8.97 -15.14
C GLU A 173 -5.79 9.12 -16.27
N ALA A 174 -6.14 9.83 -17.35
CA ALA A 174 -5.22 10.07 -18.46
C ALA A 174 -3.98 10.86 -18.03
N VAL A 175 -4.14 11.86 -17.15
CA VAL A 175 -3.01 12.60 -16.55
C VAL A 175 -2.17 11.68 -15.67
N ALA A 176 -2.81 10.88 -14.81
CA ALA A 176 -2.11 9.97 -13.91
C ALA A 176 -1.27 8.94 -14.67
N ARG A 177 -1.84 8.31 -15.71
CA ARG A 177 -1.12 7.38 -16.60
C ARG A 177 0.04 8.06 -17.30
N ARG A 178 -0.18 9.27 -17.85
CA ARG A 178 0.88 10.02 -18.53
C ARG A 178 2.02 10.42 -17.58
N ALA A 179 1.70 10.81 -16.35
CA ALA A 179 2.71 11.07 -15.33
C ALA A 179 3.51 9.79 -15.04
N ASN A 180 2.84 8.66 -14.80
CA ASN A 180 3.48 7.35 -14.54
C ASN A 180 4.43 6.92 -15.69
N ASP A 181 3.96 6.99 -16.93
CA ASP A 181 4.74 6.63 -18.12
C ASP A 181 6.02 7.47 -18.25
N ARG A 182 6.01 8.68 -17.68
CA ARG A 182 7.08 9.66 -17.72
C ARG A 182 7.85 9.81 -16.42
N THR A 183 7.68 8.91 -15.45
CA THR A 183 8.45 8.94 -14.20
C THR A 183 9.39 7.76 -14.09
N ARG A 184 10.64 8.02 -13.71
CA ARG A 184 11.66 6.98 -13.45
C ARG A 184 12.32 7.27 -12.11
N THR A 185 12.50 6.23 -11.30
CA THR A 185 13.20 6.31 -10.02
C THR A 185 14.24 5.23 -9.89
N LEU A 186 15.37 5.60 -9.28
CA LEU A 186 16.42 4.67 -8.86
C LEU A 186 16.77 4.93 -7.38
N GLY A 187 16.79 3.87 -6.58
CA GLY A 187 17.08 3.94 -5.14
C GLY A 187 18.34 3.17 -4.74
N VAL A 188 18.94 3.58 -3.63
CA VAL A 188 20.05 2.89 -2.96
C VAL A 188 19.81 2.84 -1.44
N ALA A 189 20.38 1.84 -0.78
CA ALA A 189 20.40 1.73 0.66
C ALA A 189 21.81 1.49 1.21
N PHE A 190 22.05 2.03 2.40
CA PHE A 190 23.26 1.87 3.19
C PHE A 190 23.03 1.01 4.43
N ASP A 191 21.77 0.84 4.85
CA ASP A 191 21.36 -0.04 5.94
C ASP A 191 19.83 -0.26 5.89
N GLY A 192 19.37 -1.43 6.32
CA GLY A 192 17.98 -1.83 6.24
C GLY A 192 17.08 -1.24 7.32
N CYS A 193 15.78 -1.21 7.03
CA CYS A 193 14.77 -0.75 7.97
C CYS A 193 14.46 -1.77 9.07
N THR A 194 14.02 -1.28 10.22
CA THR A 194 13.68 -2.07 11.41
C THR A 194 12.20 -1.94 11.73
N MET A 195 11.49 -3.05 11.67
CA MET A 195 10.08 -3.12 12.07
C MET A 195 9.90 -2.69 13.54
N PRO A 196 8.77 -2.04 13.89
CA PRO A 196 8.43 -1.81 15.30
C PRO A 196 8.48 -3.13 16.08
N GLY A 197 9.15 -3.13 17.23
CA GLY A 197 9.34 -4.32 18.07
C GLY A 197 10.45 -5.28 17.66
N ALA A 198 11.02 -5.14 16.46
CA ALA A 198 12.10 -6.02 16.01
C ALA A 198 13.44 -5.66 16.68
N ASP A 199 14.26 -6.68 16.96
CA ASP A 199 15.60 -6.56 17.54
C ASP A 199 16.69 -6.30 16.49
N ARG A 200 16.38 -6.56 15.22
CA ARG A 200 17.29 -6.43 14.07
C ARG A 200 16.54 -5.90 12.83
N PRO A 201 17.23 -5.29 11.86
CA PRO A 201 16.61 -4.85 10.61
C PRO A 201 16.16 -6.05 9.76
N LEU A 202 15.24 -5.78 8.81
CA LEU A 202 14.72 -6.79 7.87
C LEU A 202 15.82 -7.37 6.97
N PHE A 203 16.80 -6.53 6.61
CA PHE A 203 18.02 -6.91 5.93
C PHE A 203 19.16 -6.01 6.41
N THR A 204 20.40 -6.39 6.10
CA THR A 204 21.60 -5.61 6.43
C THR A 204 22.44 -5.39 5.18
N VAL A 205 23.05 -4.22 5.08
CA VAL A 205 24.08 -3.93 4.08
C VAL A 205 25.44 -4.05 4.76
N ASP A 206 26.41 -4.67 4.09
CA ASP A 206 27.75 -4.87 4.64
C ASP A 206 28.46 -3.53 4.88
N ALA A 207 29.31 -3.50 5.91
CA ALA A 207 30.04 -2.29 6.25
C ALA A 207 30.96 -1.86 5.09
N GLY A 208 30.81 -0.62 4.63
CA GLY A 208 31.57 -0.09 3.50
C GLY A 208 31.01 -0.46 2.13
N THR A 209 29.78 -0.98 2.07
CA THR A 209 29.04 -1.22 0.83
C THR A 209 27.74 -0.43 0.78
N MET A 210 27.07 -0.50 -0.38
CA MET A 210 25.79 0.08 -0.70
C MET A 210 25.04 -0.92 -1.58
N ASP A 211 23.76 -1.11 -1.32
CA ASP A 211 22.90 -1.91 -2.19
C ASP A 211 22.09 -0.99 -3.12
N LEU A 212 21.96 -1.39 -4.39
CA LEU A 212 21.23 -0.70 -5.43
C LEU A 212 19.87 -1.36 -5.65
N GLY A 213 18.84 -0.56 -5.89
CA GLY A 213 17.54 -1.04 -6.38
C GLY A 213 16.72 -1.76 -5.34
N LEU A 214 16.75 -1.30 -4.09
CA LEU A 214 15.87 -1.81 -3.04
C LEU A 214 14.48 -1.23 -3.18
N GLY A 215 13.48 -1.99 -2.74
CA GLY A 215 12.11 -1.50 -2.63
C GLY A 215 11.90 -0.74 -1.32
N ILE A 216 10.71 -0.19 -1.14
CA ILE A 216 10.35 0.60 0.05
C ILE A 216 9.88 -0.27 1.22
N HIS A 217 9.77 -1.60 1.07
CA HIS A 217 9.36 -2.53 2.14
C HIS A 217 10.54 -3.33 2.70
N GLY A 218 11.76 -3.00 2.29
CA GLY A 218 12.98 -3.70 2.70
C GLY A 218 13.30 -4.94 1.88
N GLU A 219 12.76 -5.04 0.67
CA GLU A 219 13.13 -6.07 -0.29
C GLU A 219 14.61 -5.93 -0.68
N PRO A 220 15.33 -7.05 -0.88
CA PRO A 220 16.75 -7.02 -1.18
C PRO A 220 17.04 -6.24 -2.47
N GLY A 221 18.20 -5.59 -2.50
CA GLY A 221 18.68 -4.88 -3.68
C GLY A 221 19.02 -5.83 -4.83
N VAL A 222 19.09 -5.28 -6.04
CA VAL A 222 19.46 -6.04 -7.24
C VAL A 222 20.96 -6.30 -7.34
N SER A 223 21.78 -5.47 -6.68
CA SER A 223 23.24 -5.61 -6.66
C SER A 223 23.86 -4.83 -5.50
N SER A 224 25.03 -5.29 -5.04
CA SER A 224 25.82 -4.64 -4.00
C SER A 224 27.10 -4.04 -4.59
N HIS A 225 27.47 -2.85 -4.10
CA HIS A 225 28.59 -2.04 -4.60
C HIS A 225 29.44 -1.53 -3.43
N SER A 226 30.72 -1.26 -3.65
CA SER A 226 31.52 -0.54 -2.66
C SER A 226 30.94 0.86 -2.42
N MET A 227 30.97 1.32 -1.17
CA MET A 227 30.38 2.61 -0.79
C MET A 227 31.05 3.74 -1.58
N PRO A 228 30.30 4.46 -2.44
CA PRO A 228 30.84 5.55 -3.23
C PRO A 228 30.93 6.85 -2.40
N THR A 229 31.64 7.84 -2.94
CA THR A 229 31.44 9.23 -2.51
C THR A 229 30.05 9.72 -2.92
N ALA A 230 29.54 10.78 -2.26
CA ALA A 230 28.26 11.38 -2.62
C ALA A 230 28.19 11.89 -4.08
N ALA A 231 29.33 12.27 -4.67
CA ALA A 231 29.39 12.69 -6.07
C ALA A 231 29.25 11.51 -7.04
N GLU A 232 29.96 10.41 -6.79
CA GLU A 232 29.84 9.17 -7.55
C GLU A 232 28.44 8.56 -7.40
N LEU A 233 27.83 8.65 -6.21
CA LEU A 233 26.43 8.26 -6.02
C LEU A 233 25.48 9.10 -6.87
N ALA A 234 25.64 10.42 -6.87
CA ALA A 234 24.82 11.29 -7.71
C ALA A 234 24.98 10.97 -9.20
N GLU A 235 26.19 10.68 -9.66
CA GLU A 235 26.46 10.24 -11.03
C GLU A 235 25.76 8.94 -11.37
N LEU A 236 25.84 7.95 -10.48
CA LEU A 236 25.15 6.67 -10.63
C LEU A 236 23.64 6.87 -10.74
N LEU A 237 23.05 7.64 -9.82
CA LEU A 237 21.60 7.88 -9.79
C LEU A 237 21.12 8.63 -11.04
N VAL A 238 21.78 9.74 -11.41
CA VAL A 238 21.42 10.54 -12.58
C VAL A 238 21.60 9.74 -13.86
N THR A 239 22.72 9.04 -14.02
CA THR A 239 22.97 8.22 -15.22
C THR A 239 21.92 7.13 -15.36
N GLY A 240 21.58 6.45 -14.26
CA GLY A 240 20.58 5.40 -14.24
C GLY A 240 19.20 5.88 -14.70
N VAL A 241 18.67 6.93 -14.09
CA VAL A 241 17.34 7.44 -14.48
C VAL A 241 17.32 8.02 -15.89
N LEU A 242 18.38 8.71 -16.32
CA LEU A 242 18.44 9.33 -17.65
C LEU A 242 18.62 8.29 -18.77
N ALA A 243 19.21 7.13 -18.49
CA ALA A 243 19.34 6.03 -19.45
C ALA A 243 17.98 5.54 -19.96
N GLU A 244 16.92 5.69 -19.17
CA GLU A 244 15.56 5.30 -19.52
C GLU A 244 14.63 6.48 -19.87
N LYS A 245 15.20 7.58 -20.38
CA LYS A 245 14.42 8.72 -20.87
C LYS A 245 13.31 8.26 -21.82
N PRO A 246 12.03 8.57 -21.54
CA PRO A 246 10.94 8.26 -22.46
C PRO A 246 11.08 9.01 -23.80
N ALA A 247 10.82 8.32 -24.92
CA ALA A 247 10.92 8.90 -26.25
C ALA A 247 9.98 10.11 -26.44
N GLY A 248 10.44 11.11 -27.19
CA GLY A 248 9.63 12.30 -27.51
C GLY A 248 9.45 13.31 -26.36
N THR A 249 10.11 13.11 -25.21
CA THR A 249 10.05 14.04 -24.08
C THR A 249 11.06 15.20 -24.21
N GLY A 250 10.66 16.36 -23.66
CA GLY A 250 11.45 17.60 -23.70
C GLY A 250 12.64 17.62 -22.73
N ILE A 251 13.07 18.84 -22.41
CA ILE A 251 14.21 19.12 -21.52
C ILE A 251 13.79 19.59 -20.12
N ARG A 252 12.49 19.76 -19.86
CA ARG A 252 11.98 20.24 -18.57
C ARG A 252 11.61 19.04 -17.72
N ILE A 253 12.08 19.01 -16.48
CA ILE A 253 11.90 17.87 -15.57
C ILE A 253 11.52 18.33 -14.16
N ALA A 254 10.65 17.56 -13.52
CA ALA A 254 10.48 17.58 -12.07
C ALA A 254 11.41 16.53 -11.47
N VAL A 255 12.04 16.85 -10.34
CA VAL A 255 13.03 15.97 -9.70
C VAL A 255 12.77 15.90 -8.21
N ILE A 256 12.80 14.69 -7.67
CA ILE A 256 12.75 14.41 -6.24
C ILE A 256 14.03 13.69 -5.85
N LEU A 257 14.78 14.24 -4.90
CA LEU A 257 15.80 13.48 -4.16
C LEU A 257 15.23 13.10 -2.80
N ASN A 258 14.77 11.85 -2.70
CA ASN A 258 14.02 11.33 -1.57
C ASN A 258 14.93 10.56 -0.60
N GLY A 259 14.89 10.91 0.68
CA GLY A 259 15.50 10.15 1.76
C GLY A 259 14.61 8.99 2.23
N LEU A 260 15.21 7.85 2.56
CA LEU A 260 14.46 6.64 2.95
C LEU A 260 14.22 6.52 4.47
N GLY A 261 14.63 7.51 5.28
CA GLY A 261 14.22 7.64 6.68
C GLY A 261 15.31 8.07 7.67
N ARG A 262 16.54 7.53 7.59
CA ARG A 262 17.63 7.94 8.51
C ARG A 262 18.76 8.75 7.87
N THR A 263 18.78 8.87 6.55
CA THR A 263 19.74 9.73 5.82
C THR A 263 19.39 11.19 6.05
N LYS A 264 20.33 11.97 6.59
CA LYS A 264 20.06 13.35 6.99
C LYS A 264 19.98 14.29 5.80
N TYR A 265 19.21 15.37 5.97
CA TYR A 265 18.97 16.36 4.92
C TYR A 265 20.27 17.01 4.44
N GLU A 266 21.23 17.23 5.34
CA GLU A 266 22.56 17.70 4.99
C GLU A 266 23.27 16.76 4.01
N GLU A 267 23.14 15.44 4.19
CA GLU A 267 23.69 14.43 3.27
C GLU A 267 22.97 14.47 1.92
N LEU A 268 21.63 14.58 1.93
CA LEU A 268 20.84 14.74 0.71
C LEU A 268 21.25 16.00 -0.06
N PHE A 269 21.52 17.12 0.61
CA PHE A 269 21.99 18.34 -0.07
C PHE A 269 23.40 18.18 -0.68
N VAL A 270 24.27 17.37 -0.07
CA VAL A 270 25.58 17.04 -0.65
C VAL A 270 25.41 16.24 -1.95
N VAL A 271 24.51 15.25 -1.98
CA VAL A 271 24.18 14.50 -3.20
C VAL A 271 23.51 15.39 -4.24
N TRP A 272 22.54 16.21 -3.81
CA TRP A 272 21.78 17.11 -4.67
C TRP A 272 22.68 18.11 -5.41
N LYS A 273 23.69 18.67 -4.73
CA LYS A 273 24.66 19.59 -5.33
C LYS A 273 25.24 19.01 -6.63
N THR A 274 25.65 17.75 -6.61
CA THR A 274 26.23 17.08 -7.78
C THR A 274 25.14 16.66 -8.77
N ALA A 275 24.03 16.10 -8.29
CA ALA A 275 22.93 15.67 -9.17
C ALA A 275 22.36 16.82 -9.99
N ALA A 276 22.14 17.99 -9.38
CA ALA A 276 21.65 19.18 -10.06
C ALA A 276 22.61 19.69 -11.15
N ALA A 277 23.92 19.65 -10.89
CA ALA A 277 24.94 20.02 -11.87
C ALA A 277 24.93 19.06 -13.07
N LEU A 278 24.92 17.75 -12.82
CA LEU A 278 24.87 16.72 -13.86
C LEU A 278 23.61 16.83 -14.74
N LEU A 279 22.44 17.08 -14.12
CA LEU A 279 21.19 17.29 -14.85
C LEU A 279 21.26 18.53 -15.75
N ALA A 280 21.85 19.63 -15.27
CA ALA A 280 22.05 20.84 -16.05
C ALA A 280 23.04 20.64 -17.20
N GLU A 281 24.15 19.93 -16.96
CA GLU A 281 25.15 19.56 -17.99
C GLU A 281 24.56 18.65 -19.06
N ALA A 282 23.64 17.75 -18.68
CA ALA A 282 22.84 16.95 -19.60
C ALA A 282 21.77 17.75 -20.37
N GLY A 283 21.66 19.06 -20.15
CA GLY A 283 20.78 19.98 -20.87
C GLY A 283 19.37 20.09 -20.30
N TYR A 284 19.11 19.56 -19.10
CA TYR A 284 17.79 19.64 -18.48
C TYR A 284 17.58 20.92 -17.66
N THR A 285 16.36 21.41 -17.67
CA THR A 285 15.89 22.46 -16.76
C THR A 285 15.03 21.83 -15.67
N VAL A 286 15.54 21.82 -14.45
CA VAL A 286 14.82 21.33 -13.27
C VAL A 286 13.77 22.35 -12.82
N VAL A 287 12.52 21.92 -12.71
CA VAL A 287 11.38 22.75 -12.32
C VAL A 287 10.94 22.41 -10.91
N GLN A 288 11.19 23.34 -9.96
CA GLN A 288 10.80 23.22 -8.54
C GLN A 288 11.13 21.83 -7.95
N PRO A 289 12.43 21.51 -7.75
CA PRO A 289 12.84 20.22 -7.21
C PRO A 289 12.41 20.06 -5.75
N GLU A 290 12.20 18.82 -5.34
CA GLU A 290 11.97 18.45 -3.94
C GLU A 290 13.19 17.67 -3.42
N VAL A 291 13.66 18.02 -2.22
CA VAL A 291 14.73 17.29 -1.53
C VAL A 291 14.29 17.07 -0.08
N GLY A 292 14.07 15.82 0.31
CA GLY A 292 13.58 15.50 1.65
C GLY A 292 13.02 14.09 1.76
N GLU A 293 12.24 13.85 2.80
CA GLU A 293 11.60 12.55 3.07
C GLU A 293 10.13 12.63 2.63
N LEU A 294 9.82 12.07 1.45
CA LEU A 294 8.48 12.10 0.85
C LEU A 294 7.83 10.72 0.81
N VAL A 295 8.64 9.68 0.53
CA VAL A 295 8.25 8.27 0.54
C VAL A 295 9.36 7.50 1.25
N THR A 296 9.24 7.31 2.56
CA THR A 296 10.28 6.67 3.37
C THR A 296 10.17 5.15 3.37
N SER A 297 11.09 4.48 4.05
CA SER A 297 10.96 3.08 4.46
C SER A 297 11.35 2.98 5.93
N LEU A 298 10.45 3.41 6.82
CA LEU A 298 10.69 3.58 8.25
C LEU A 298 12.00 4.34 8.51
N ASP A 299 12.98 3.64 9.07
CA ASP A 299 14.30 4.13 9.39
C ASP A 299 15.34 3.56 8.42
N MET A 300 15.03 3.24 7.17
CA MET A 300 16.05 2.80 6.21
C MET A 300 17.10 3.91 6.01
N ALA A 301 18.39 3.54 5.95
CA ALA A 301 19.43 4.45 5.51
C ALA A 301 19.56 4.34 4.01
N GLY A 302 19.36 5.44 3.28
CA GLY A 302 19.38 5.42 1.83
C GLY A 302 18.69 6.63 1.22
N CYS A 303 18.77 6.71 -0.10
CA CYS A 303 18.09 7.74 -0.87
C CYS A 303 17.71 7.22 -2.26
N SER A 304 16.82 7.95 -2.92
CA SER A 304 16.37 7.67 -4.28
C SER A 304 16.26 8.96 -5.08
N LEU A 305 16.53 8.87 -6.37
CA LEU A 305 16.35 9.97 -7.32
C LEU A 305 15.21 9.62 -8.26
N THR A 306 14.19 10.47 -8.27
CA THR A 306 13.05 10.39 -9.19
C THR A 306 13.14 11.53 -10.21
N VAL A 307 12.89 11.22 -11.48
CA VAL A 307 12.77 12.20 -12.57
C VAL A 307 11.45 11.99 -13.29
N MET A 308 10.65 13.06 -13.39
CA MET A 308 9.45 13.10 -14.23
C MET A 308 9.67 14.07 -15.39
N TRP A 309 9.56 13.59 -16.63
CA TRP A 309 9.71 14.45 -17.82
C TRP A 309 8.42 15.22 -18.11
N LEU A 310 8.52 16.56 -18.09
CA LEU A 310 7.38 17.45 -18.16
C LEU A 310 6.98 17.78 -19.60
N ASP A 311 5.67 17.79 -19.85
CA ASP A 311 5.06 18.65 -20.86
C ASP A 311 4.42 19.88 -20.17
N ASP A 312 3.88 20.81 -20.95
CA ASP A 312 3.27 22.04 -20.44
C ASP A 312 2.15 21.76 -19.43
N GLU A 313 1.42 20.65 -19.58
CA GLU A 313 0.35 20.27 -18.67
C GLU A 313 0.90 19.69 -17.36
N LEU A 314 1.81 18.72 -17.42
CA LEU A 314 2.43 18.13 -16.23
C LEU A 314 3.22 19.17 -15.43
N GLU A 315 3.86 20.13 -16.10
CA GLU A 315 4.53 21.22 -15.41
C GLU A 315 3.56 22.11 -14.64
N ARG A 316 2.44 22.50 -15.27
CA ARG A 316 1.40 23.30 -14.61
C ARG A 316 0.85 22.57 -13.39
N LEU A 317 0.60 21.26 -13.51
CA LEU A 317 0.08 20.44 -12.43
C LEU A 317 1.11 20.22 -11.31
N TRP A 318 2.37 19.97 -11.65
CA TRP A 318 3.47 19.79 -10.68
C TRP A 318 3.72 21.05 -9.85
N THR A 319 3.60 22.22 -10.48
CA THR A 319 3.85 23.53 -9.86
C THR A 319 2.63 24.15 -9.19
N SER A 320 1.47 23.49 -9.23
CA SER A 320 0.26 24.02 -8.61
C SER A 320 0.35 24.04 -7.07
N PRO A 321 -0.54 24.77 -6.38
CA PRO A 321 -0.54 24.79 -4.92
C PRO A 321 -1.00 23.47 -4.29
N ALA A 322 -0.46 23.15 -3.11
CA ALA A 322 -0.93 22.07 -2.24
C ALA A 322 -0.73 22.45 -0.77
N ASP A 323 -1.66 22.04 0.09
CA ASP A 323 -1.61 22.28 1.53
C ASP A 323 -2.13 21.04 2.28
N THR A 324 -1.20 20.25 2.79
CA THR A 324 -1.46 19.01 3.53
C THR A 324 -0.66 19.02 4.84
N PRO A 325 -0.94 18.09 5.78
CA PRO A 325 -0.20 17.96 7.03
C PRO A 325 1.32 17.95 6.87
N ALA A 326 1.82 17.25 5.84
CA ALA A 326 3.23 16.95 5.66
C ALA A 326 3.83 17.53 4.37
N TYR A 327 3.03 18.17 3.51
CA TYR A 327 3.51 18.75 2.26
C TYR A 327 2.79 20.05 1.93
N ARG A 328 3.57 21.12 1.68
CA ARG A 328 3.05 22.42 1.29
C ARG A 328 3.80 22.95 0.10
N LYS A 329 3.07 23.37 -0.93
CA LYS A 329 3.62 23.97 -2.15
C LYS A 329 2.78 25.17 -2.56
N GLY A 330 3.44 26.26 -2.92
CA GLY A 330 2.76 27.47 -3.40
C GLY A 330 1.83 28.10 -2.35
N ARG A 331 0.88 28.92 -2.82
CA ARG A 331 -0.15 29.55 -1.98
C ARG A 331 -1.52 29.06 -2.42
N MET A 332 -2.28 28.49 -1.49
CA MET A 332 -3.68 28.14 -1.73
C MET A 332 -4.59 29.36 -1.57
N ALA A 333 -5.63 29.44 -2.40
CA ALA A 333 -6.72 30.38 -2.18
C ALA A 333 -7.56 29.89 -0.99
N ALA A 334 -8.08 30.81 -0.18
CA ALA A 334 -9.05 30.46 0.84
C ALA A 334 -10.31 29.92 0.15
N THR A 335 -10.76 28.74 0.56
CA THR A 335 -11.97 28.10 0.05
C THR A 335 -13.03 28.06 1.14
N ASP A 336 -14.28 28.39 0.80
CA ASP A 336 -15.45 28.16 1.66
C ASP A 336 -15.83 26.67 1.63
N ALA A 337 -14.93 25.83 2.14
CA ALA A 337 -15.12 24.39 2.12
C ALA A 337 -16.07 23.95 3.26
N THR A 338 -17.05 23.12 2.92
CA THR A 338 -17.97 22.54 3.91
C THR A 338 -17.23 21.56 4.80
N PRO A 339 -17.23 21.73 6.13
CA PRO A 339 -16.71 20.73 7.05
C PRO A 339 -17.47 19.42 6.89
N ARG A 340 -16.73 18.31 6.83
CA ARG A 340 -17.31 16.98 6.74
C ARG A 340 -17.88 16.60 8.11
N CYS A 341 -19.17 16.29 8.17
CA CYS A 341 -19.78 15.77 9.38
C CYS A 341 -19.33 14.33 9.58
N SER A 342 -18.62 14.03 10.68
CA SER A 342 -18.16 12.67 10.97
C SER A 342 -19.34 11.82 11.46
N GLU A 343 -20.07 11.20 10.54
CA GLU A 343 -20.82 9.99 10.90
C GLU A 343 -19.82 8.84 10.88
N THR A 344 -19.31 8.48 12.05
CA THR A 344 -18.57 7.23 12.22
C THR A 344 -19.54 6.11 11.84
N ALA A 345 -19.45 5.62 10.60
CA ALA A 345 -20.30 4.56 10.11
C ALA A 345 -20.10 3.32 11.00
N GLN A 346 -21.04 3.10 11.92
CA GLN A 346 -21.13 1.87 12.67
C GLN A 346 -21.35 0.76 11.65
N ALA A 347 -20.44 -0.22 11.64
CA ALA A 347 -20.61 -1.41 10.82
C ALA A 347 -21.96 -2.04 11.17
N THR A 348 -22.88 -2.05 10.21
CA THR A 348 -24.15 -2.77 10.32
C THR A 348 -23.85 -4.24 10.58
N SER A 349 -24.15 -4.71 11.79
CA SER A 349 -24.08 -6.12 12.15
C SER A 349 -25.15 -6.87 11.35
N ALA A 350 -24.72 -7.76 10.45
CA ALA A 350 -25.64 -8.70 9.82
C ALA A 350 -26.28 -9.58 10.93
N GLN A 351 -27.60 -9.76 10.87
CA GLN A 351 -28.29 -10.63 11.81
C GLN A 351 -27.97 -12.09 11.46
N ILE A 352 -27.39 -12.82 12.41
CA ILE A 352 -27.05 -14.23 12.25
C ILE A 352 -28.30 -15.09 12.50
N GLU A 353 -28.63 -15.96 11.56
CA GLU A 353 -29.72 -16.94 11.73
C GLU A 353 -29.36 -17.99 12.78
N GLN A 354 -30.33 -18.37 13.62
CA GLN A 354 -30.12 -19.34 14.69
C GLN A 354 -30.03 -20.77 14.16
N ALA A 355 -28.95 -21.45 14.55
CA ALA A 355 -28.75 -22.85 14.23
C ALA A 355 -29.57 -23.80 15.11
N ASP A 356 -29.88 -24.97 14.56
CA ASP A 356 -30.38 -26.10 15.35
C ASP A 356 -29.28 -26.69 16.25
N THR A 357 -29.62 -27.67 17.10
CA THR A 357 -28.67 -28.26 18.06
C THR A 357 -27.45 -28.91 17.41
N ASN A 358 -27.60 -29.48 16.22
CA ASN A 358 -26.51 -30.12 15.50
C ASN A 358 -25.61 -29.05 14.85
N GLY A 359 -26.20 -28.00 14.30
CA GLY A 359 -25.52 -26.83 13.77
C GLY A 359 -24.75 -26.08 14.85
N ALA A 360 -25.29 -25.92 16.05
CA ALA A 360 -24.60 -25.31 17.19
C ALA A 360 -23.37 -26.14 17.61
N ALA A 361 -23.51 -27.47 17.71
CA ALA A 361 -22.37 -28.34 18.03
C ALA A 361 -21.27 -28.29 16.95
N ALA A 362 -21.66 -28.27 15.67
CA ALA A 362 -20.73 -28.11 14.55
C ALA A 362 -20.04 -26.74 14.57
N ALA A 363 -20.77 -25.66 14.88
CA ALA A 363 -20.25 -24.31 15.01
C ALA A 363 -19.15 -24.21 16.08
N HIS A 364 -19.38 -24.81 17.26
CA HIS A 364 -18.37 -24.89 18.32
C HIS A 364 -17.11 -25.66 17.88
N LEU A 365 -17.26 -26.76 17.13
CA LEU A 365 -16.12 -27.52 16.62
C LEU A 365 -15.30 -26.71 15.61
N VAL A 366 -15.97 -25.99 14.71
CA VAL A 366 -15.33 -25.09 13.74
C VAL A 366 -14.56 -23.98 14.45
N ALA A 367 -15.19 -23.30 15.43
CA ALA A 367 -14.55 -22.25 16.22
C ALA A 367 -13.31 -22.78 16.97
N ALA A 368 -13.37 -23.98 17.55
CA ALA A 368 -12.23 -24.62 18.19
C ALA A 368 -11.08 -24.90 17.20
N GLY A 369 -11.39 -25.29 15.96
CA GLY A 369 -10.41 -25.45 14.89
C GLY A 369 -9.72 -24.14 14.52
N ILE A 370 -10.49 -23.05 14.39
CA ILE A 370 -9.96 -21.70 14.10
C ILE A 370 -9.05 -21.23 15.26
N SER A 371 -9.47 -21.45 16.51
CA SER A 371 -8.66 -21.14 17.68
C SER A 371 -7.34 -21.92 17.71
N ALA A 372 -7.36 -23.20 17.34
CA ALA A 372 -6.14 -24.01 17.21
C ALA A 372 -5.20 -23.49 16.11
N ILE A 373 -5.73 -23.06 14.96
CA ILE A 373 -4.94 -22.43 13.89
C ILE A 373 -4.30 -21.14 14.40
N ALA A 374 -5.06 -20.27 15.06
CA ALA A 374 -4.54 -19.01 15.60
C ALA A 374 -3.39 -19.25 16.59
N ALA A 375 -3.51 -20.24 17.48
CA ALA A 375 -2.44 -20.60 18.40
C ALA A 375 -1.17 -21.10 17.68
N GLN A 376 -1.32 -21.87 16.59
CA GLN A 376 -0.18 -22.31 15.78
C GLN A 376 0.50 -21.15 15.03
N MET A 377 -0.28 -20.19 14.51
CA MET A 377 0.26 -19.03 13.80
C MET A 377 1.08 -18.13 14.73
N VAL A 378 0.63 -17.92 15.97
CA VAL A 378 1.42 -17.20 16.99
C VAL A 378 2.74 -17.92 17.26
N ALA A 379 2.74 -19.25 17.37
CA ALA A 379 3.97 -20.01 17.59
C ALA A 379 4.94 -19.96 16.39
N ALA A 380 4.43 -19.79 15.17
CA ALA A 380 5.20 -19.78 13.92
C ALA A 380 5.60 -18.37 13.44
N GLU A 381 5.10 -17.30 14.07
CA GLU A 381 5.24 -15.91 13.61
C GLU A 381 6.67 -15.54 13.18
N ALA A 382 7.63 -15.79 14.08
CA ALA A 382 9.03 -15.44 13.84
C ALA A 382 9.66 -16.21 12.67
N GLU A 383 9.30 -17.49 12.49
CA GLU A 383 9.84 -18.30 11.41
C GLU A 383 9.21 -17.94 10.07
N LEU A 384 7.91 -17.67 10.04
CA LEU A 384 7.20 -17.21 8.85
C LEU A 384 7.76 -15.88 8.34
N GLY A 385 7.97 -14.90 9.23
CA GLY A 385 8.63 -13.64 8.86
C GLY A 385 10.07 -13.84 8.38
N ARG A 386 10.83 -14.75 9.00
CA ARG A 386 12.21 -15.06 8.59
C ARG A 386 12.30 -15.65 7.19
N ILE A 387 11.39 -16.55 6.83
CA ILE A 387 11.36 -17.18 5.49
C ILE A 387 10.93 -16.15 4.44
N ASP A 388 9.92 -15.35 4.78
CA ASP A 388 9.39 -14.32 3.88
C ASP A 388 10.43 -13.22 3.55
N ALA A 389 11.23 -12.79 4.53
CA ALA A 389 12.29 -11.81 4.32
C ALA A 389 13.39 -12.24 3.30
N VAL A 390 13.44 -13.52 2.90
CA VAL A 390 14.40 -13.99 1.87
C VAL A 390 14.01 -13.49 0.47
N ALA A 391 12.71 -13.36 0.19
CA ALA A 391 12.20 -13.06 -1.15
C ALA A 391 11.04 -12.05 -1.18
N GLY A 392 10.55 -11.63 -0.02
CA GLY A 392 9.47 -10.67 0.20
C GLY A 392 9.89 -9.56 1.17
N ASP A 393 8.93 -9.07 1.95
CA ASP A 393 9.09 -7.94 2.88
C ASP A 393 9.24 -8.37 4.35
N GLY A 394 9.08 -9.67 4.63
CA GLY A 394 9.27 -10.22 5.98
C GLY A 394 8.09 -9.98 6.92
N ASP A 395 6.95 -9.53 6.39
CA ASP A 395 5.76 -9.21 7.18
C ASP A 395 4.82 -10.40 7.39
N HIS A 396 5.02 -11.49 6.63
CA HIS A 396 4.03 -12.57 6.49
C HIS A 396 3.57 -13.14 7.84
N GLY A 397 4.51 -13.42 8.76
CA GLY A 397 4.19 -13.95 10.08
C GLY A 397 3.23 -13.07 10.87
N ARG A 398 3.48 -11.74 10.86
CA ARG A 398 2.63 -10.76 11.55
C ARG A 398 1.25 -10.67 10.91
N GLY A 399 1.18 -10.67 9.57
CA GLY A 399 -0.08 -10.68 8.83
C GLY A 399 -0.96 -11.89 9.18
N MET A 400 -0.35 -13.08 9.29
CA MET A 400 -1.05 -14.32 9.65
C MET A 400 -1.55 -14.30 11.10
N VAL A 401 -0.75 -13.82 12.07
CA VAL A 401 -1.19 -13.68 13.47
C VAL A 401 -2.36 -12.71 13.60
N LYS A 402 -2.29 -11.54 12.95
CA LYS A 402 -3.40 -10.57 12.97
C LYS A 402 -4.67 -11.15 12.35
N GLY A 403 -4.56 -11.79 11.17
CA GLY A 403 -5.69 -12.40 10.48
C GLY A 403 -6.37 -13.49 11.30
N THR A 404 -5.59 -14.41 11.85
CA THR A 404 -6.11 -15.57 12.59
C THR A 404 -6.67 -15.18 13.97
N GLY A 405 -6.06 -14.21 14.65
CA GLY A 405 -6.59 -13.63 15.88
C GLY A 405 -7.96 -12.98 15.65
N ALA A 406 -8.11 -12.21 14.57
CA ALA A 406 -9.38 -11.60 14.19
C ALA A 406 -10.44 -12.64 13.81
N ALA A 407 -10.04 -13.67 13.06
CA ALA A 407 -10.91 -14.79 12.71
C ALA A 407 -11.42 -15.53 13.95
N CYS A 408 -10.55 -15.77 14.94
CA CYS A 408 -10.92 -16.42 16.21
C CYS A 408 -11.96 -15.59 16.97
N ALA A 409 -11.73 -14.28 17.12
CA ALA A 409 -12.67 -13.39 17.81
C ALA A 409 -14.04 -13.33 17.11
N ALA A 410 -14.05 -13.27 15.78
CA ALA A 410 -15.28 -13.26 14.99
C ALA A 410 -16.03 -14.60 15.06
N ALA A 411 -15.30 -15.72 15.03
CA ALA A 411 -15.87 -17.06 15.19
C ALA A 411 -16.56 -17.20 16.56
N ASP A 412 -15.89 -16.79 17.64
CA ASP A 412 -16.46 -16.83 18.99
C ASP A 412 -17.72 -15.96 19.11
N SER A 413 -17.71 -14.77 18.51
CA SER A 413 -18.88 -13.89 18.46
C SER A 413 -20.04 -14.52 17.68
N ALA A 414 -19.78 -15.14 16.53
CA ALA A 414 -20.81 -15.79 15.71
C ALA A 414 -21.45 -16.99 16.43
N VAL A 415 -20.63 -17.80 17.13
CA VAL A 415 -21.12 -18.88 18.00
C VAL A 415 -21.98 -18.32 19.13
N PHE A 416 -21.53 -17.26 19.80
CA PHE A 416 -22.27 -16.63 20.90
C PHE A 416 -23.66 -16.12 20.46
N GLN A 417 -23.79 -15.66 19.21
CA GLN A 417 -25.05 -15.21 18.63
C GLN A 417 -25.97 -16.37 18.16
N GLY A 418 -25.52 -17.62 18.31
CA GLY A 418 -26.28 -18.81 17.92
C GLY A 418 -26.12 -19.21 16.45
N GLY A 419 -25.07 -18.72 15.78
CA GLY A 419 -24.81 -19.04 14.37
C GLY A 419 -24.41 -20.49 14.12
N GLY A 420 -24.78 -21.00 12.94
CA GLY A 420 -24.32 -22.30 12.44
C GLY A 420 -22.89 -22.25 11.90
N PRO A 421 -22.34 -23.41 11.47
CA PRO A 421 -20.96 -23.49 10.98
C PRO A 421 -20.68 -22.58 9.78
N GLU A 422 -21.67 -22.36 8.90
CA GLU A 422 -21.54 -21.43 7.77
C GLU A 422 -21.37 -19.98 8.22
N ALA A 423 -22.17 -19.53 9.20
CA ALA A 423 -22.08 -18.19 9.76
C ALA A 423 -20.73 -17.98 10.48
N VAL A 424 -20.25 -18.99 11.20
CA VAL A 424 -18.93 -18.98 11.85
C VAL A 424 -17.81 -18.86 10.81
N LEU A 425 -17.80 -19.71 9.78
CA LEU A 425 -16.78 -19.67 8.72
C LEU A 425 -16.80 -18.35 7.96
N THR A 426 -18.00 -17.85 7.62
CA THR A 426 -18.17 -16.58 6.92
C THR A 426 -17.64 -15.43 7.76
N ALA A 427 -18.06 -15.31 9.03
CA ALA A 427 -17.59 -14.26 9.92
C ALA A 427 -16.08 -14.33 10.16
N ALA A 428 -15.54 -15.53 10.35
CA ALA A 428 -14.11 -15.74 10.52
C ALA A 428 -13.30 -15.36 9.26
N GLY A 429 -13.78 -15.76 8.09
CA GLY A 429 -13.16 -15.45 6.80
C GLY A 429 -13.18 -13.96 6.48
N GLU A 430 -14.31 -13.30 6.70
CA GLU A 430 -14.45 -11.85 6.54
C GLU A 430 -13.53 -11.09 7.51
N ALA A 431 -13.46 -11.51 8.78
CA ALA A 431 -12.59 -10.90 9.76
C ALA A 431 -11.11 -11.13 9.44
N TRP A 432 -10.73 -12.33 8.98
CA TRP A 432 -9.38 -12.61 8.52
C TRP A 432 -9.01 -11.71 7.35
N ALA A 433 -9.84 -11.67 6.31
CA ALA A 433 -9.63 -10.85 5.12
C ALA A 433 -9.44 -9.37 5.48
N ALA A 434 -10.25 -8.89 6.42
CA ALA A 434 -10.22 -7.51 6.87
C ALA A 434 -9.00 -7.15 7.72
N LYS A 435 -8.35 -8.12 8.40
CA LYS A 435 -7.30 -7.83 9.38
C LYS A 435 -5.91 -8.34 9.02
N ALA A 436 -5.80 -9.36 8.18
CA ALA A 436 -4.51 -9.86 7.72
C ALA A 436 -3.83 -8.89 6.75
N GLY A 437 -4.60 -8.21 5.89
CA GLY A 437 -4.05 -7.44 4.77
C GLY A 437 -3.25 -8.29 3.79
N GLY A 438 -2.55 -7.65 2.87
CA GLY A 438 -1.65 -8.31 1.92
C GLY A 438 -2.37 -9.27 0.97
N THR A 439 -1.59 -10.06 0.23
CA THR A 439 -2.12 -11.14 -0.61
C THR A 439 -2.73 -12.27 0.23
N SER A 440 -2.12 -12.57 1.38
CA SER A 440 -2.57 -13.64 2.28
C SER A 440 -3.98 -13.39 2.79
N GLY A 441 -4.33 -12.15 3.16
CA GLY A 441 -5.69 -11.81 3.57
C GLY A 441 -6.74 -12.10 2.50
N VAL A 442 -6.43 -11.79 1.23
CA VAL A 442 -7.32 -12.09 0.10
C VAL A 442 -7.50 -13.60 -0.07
N LEU A 443 -6.40 -14.35 -0.12
CA LEU A 443 -6.43 -15.79 -0.38
C LEU A 443 -7.12 -16.58 0.73
N TRP A 444 -6.77 -16.30 1.99
CA TRP A 444 -7.33 -17.00 3.15
C TRP A 444 -8.76 -16.54 3.48
N GLY A 445 -9.07 -15.26 3.25
CA GLY A 445 -10.44 -14.76 3.31
C GLY A 445 -11.36 -15.48 2.32
N ALA A 446 -10.90 -15.67 1.08
CA ALA A 446 -11.63 -16.40 0.05
C ALA A 446 -11.80 -17.90 0.36
N TRP A 447 -10.89 -18.51 1.12
CA TRP A 447 -11.02 -19.91 1.55
C TRP A 447 -12.20 -20.13 2.50
N ALA A 448 -12.43 -19.19 3.42
CA ALA A 448 -13.47 -19.30 4.45
C ALA A 448 -14.84 -18.72 4.05
N GLY A 449 -14.96 -18.17 2.83
CA GLY A 449 -16.21 -17.56 2.33
C GLY A 449 -17.32 -18.55 1.97
N PRO A 450 -18.58 -18.09 1.94
CA PRO A 450 -19.80 -18.92 1.78
C PRO A 450 -19.87 -19.69 0.45
N ALA A 451 -19.12 -19.25 -0.58
CA ALA A 451 -19.14 -19.86 -1.92
C ALA A 451 -18.54 -21.29 -2.01
N ARG A 452 -18.00 -21.85 -0.91
CA ARG A 452 -17.27 -23.13 -0.94
C ARG A 452 -17.82 -24.23 -0.04
N TRP A 453 -18.75 -23.93 0.87
CA TRP A 453 -19.32 -24.98 1.72
C TRP A 453 -20.72 -25.36 1.20
N PRO A 454 -20.89 -26.56 0.60
CA PRO A 454 -22.22 -27.03 0.23
C PRO A 454 -23.10 -27.05 1.48
N ASN A 455 -24.31 -26.55 1.34
CA ASN A 455 -25.32 -26.59 2.38
C ASN A 455 -25.44 -28.04 2.89
N ALA A 456 -25.23 -28.27 4.19
CA ALA A 456 -25.18 -29.60 4.80
C ALA A 456 -26.53 -30.36 4.71
N ALA A 457 -27.55 -29.75 4.11
CA ALA A 457 -28.87 -30.31 3.84
C ALA A 457 -28.97 -31.16 2.55
N SER A 458 -27.94 -31.20 1.70
CA SER A 458 -27.93 -32.11 0.53
C SER A 458 -27.12 -33.38 0.81
N GLU A 459 -27.78 -34.54 0.77
CA GLU A 459 -27.11 -35.84 0.83
C GLU A 459 -25.94 -35.90 -0.18
N PRO A 460 -24.75 -36.36 0.22
CA PRO A 460 -23.65 -36.53 -0.70
C PRO A 460 -24.02 -37.59 -1.75
N PRO A 461 -23.80 -37.35 -3.06
CA PRO A 461 -23.96 -38.41 -4.05
C PRO A 461 -22.98 -39.53 -3.72
N MET A 462 -23.52 -40.75 -3.53
CA MET A 462 -22.71 -41.95 -3.35
C MET A 462 -21.73 -42.09 -4.52
N PRO A 463 -20.41 -42.16 -4.28
CA PRO A 463 -19.46 -42.31 -5.36
C PRO A 463 -19.61 -43.68 -6.01
N GLU A 464 -19.91 -43.70 -7.31
CA GLU A 464 -19.74 -44.88 -8.14
C GLU A 464 -18.28 -45.36 -8.03
N ARG A 465 -18.11 -46.66 -7.78
CA ARG A 465 -16.82 -47.31 -7.62
C ARG A 465 -16.00 -47.19 -8.91
N TYR A 466 -15.06 -46.25 -8.95
CA TYR A 466 -13.97 -46.29 -9.93
C TYR A 466 -12.91 -47.32 -9.49
N PRO A 467 -12.56 -48.32 -10.34
CA PRO A 467 -11.59 -49.34 -9.99
C PRO A 467 -10.16 -48.82 -10.20
N TRP A 468 -9.50 -48.42 -9.12
CA TRP A 468 -8.04 -48.22 -9.13
C TRP A 468 -7.35 -49.59 -9.13
N ARG A 469 -6.80 -49.98 -10.29
CA ARG A 469 -5.86 -51.10 -10.40
C ARG A 469 -4.53 -50.69 -9.76
N CYS A 470 -4.14 -51.35 -8.68
CA CYS A 470 -2.77 -51.25 -8.15
C CYS A 470 -1.78 -51.78 -9.19
N ALA A 471 -0.79 -50.95 -9.55
CA ALA A 471 0.37 -51.39 -10.31
C ALA A 471 1.19 -52.38 -9.47
N SER A 472 1.46 -53.53 -10.06
CA SER A 472 2.26 -54.62 -9.52
C SER A 472 3.73 -54.24 -9.33
N THR A 473 4.27 -54.60 -8.17
CA THR A 473 5.71 -54.67 -7.85
C THR A 473 6.49 -55.53 -8.85
N PRO A 474 7.73 -55.18 -9.23
CA PRO A 474 8.59 -56.06 -10.00
C PRO A 474 9.32 -57.04 -9.07
N SER A 475 9.33 -58.32 -9.45
CA SER A 475 10.20 -59.36 -8.86
C SER A 475 11.44 -59.58 -9.74
N PRO A 476 12.54 -60.11 -9.16
CA PRO A 476 13.90 -59.90 -9.67
C PRO A 476 14.35 -60.99 -10.65
N THR A 477 15.25 -60.59 -11.56
CA THR A 477 16.27 -61.44 -12.19
C THR A 477 17.51 -60.60 -12.46
#